data_AF-A0A3B8VI65-F1
#
_entry.id   AF-A0A3B8VI65-F1
#
_cell.length_a   1.000
_cell.length_b   1.000
_cell.length_c   1.000
_cell.angle_alpha   90.00
_cell.angle_beta   90.00
_cell.angle_gamma   90.00
#
_symmetry.space_group_name_H-M   'P 1'
#
loop_
_entity.id
_entity.type
_entity.pdbx_description
1 polymer ?
#
loop_
_entity_poly.entity_id
_entity_poly.type
_entity_poly.pdbx_seq_one_letter_code
_entity_poly.pdbx_strand_id
1 'polypeptide(L)'
;MDELARDYADSVHWIFIYNREPHPDDYPDHRAHRSVEQKFQHARDMRERHNTPRQILIDDLDGTVHREWGGLPNMTWIIDHTGHVAYKVGWTVASDIRQSLEDVVRVRELKRQAVESGTRTPPDYVETLSFRASLRPAIKPAETAVSVGDGS
;
A
#
# COMPACT_ATOMS: atom_id res chain seq x y z
N MET A 1 -4.63 7.05 6.02
CA MET A 1 -5.52 6.34 5.07
C MET A 1 -6.98 6.69 5.33
N ASP A 2 -7.51 6.51 6.54
CA ASP A 2 -8.93 6.84 6.81
C ASP A 2 -9.27 8.32 6.61
N GLU A 3 -8.34 9.23 6.93
CA GLU A 3 -8.47 10.65 6.58
C GLU A 3 -8.60 10.86 5.07
N LEU A 4 -7.67 10.32 4.28
CA LEU A 4 -7.76 10.38 2.81
C LEU A 4 -9.06 9.79 2.27
N ALA A 5 -9.55 8.70 2.88
CA ALA A 5 -10.81 8.09 2.49
C ALA A 5 -12.01 9.03 2.71
N ARG A 6 -11.96 9.91 3.70
CA ARG A 6 -12.97 10.96 3.91
C ARG A 6 -12.75 12.12 2.94
N ASP A 7 -11.52 12.59 2.80
CA ASP A 7 -11.16 13.72 1.92
C ASP A 7 -11.55 13.47 0.45
N TYR A 8 -11.47 12.21 0.01
CA TYR A 8 -11.73 11.81 -1.37
C TYR A 8 -13.00 10.96 -1.55
N ALA A 9 -13.92 10.96 -0.56
CA ALA A 9 -15.11 10.10 -0.58
C ALA A 9 -15.99 10.27 -1.84
N ASP A 10 -16.04 11.48 -2.40
CA ASP A 10 -16.86 11.81 -3.58
C ASP A 10 -16.19 11.46 -4.92
N SER A 11 -14.90 11.12 -4.92
CA SER A 11 -14.12 10.95 -6.15
C SER A 11 -13.41 9.61 -6.27
N VAL A 12 -13.26 8.88 -5.16
CA VAL A 12 -12.47 7.64 -5.10
C VAL A 12 -13.24 6.59 -4.30
N HIS A 13 -13.27 5.36 -4.82
CA HIS A 13 -13.74 4.21 -4.07
C HIS A 13 -12.61 3.60 -3.25
N TRP A 14 -12.84 3.41 -1.96
CA TRP A 14 -11.83 2.92 -1.04
C TRP A 14 -12.13 1.50 -0.56
N ILE A 15 -11.26 0.57 -0.96
CA ILE A 15 -11.34 -0.83 -0.58
C ILE A 15 -10.13 -1.18 0.28
N PHE A 16 -10.38 -1.84 1.41
CA PHE A 16 -9.35 -2.48 2.23
C PHE A 16 -9.54 -3.99 2.18
N ILE A 17 -8.52 -4.71 1.72
CA ILE A 17 -8.55 -6.16 1.66
C ILE A 17 -7.92 -6.71 2.94
N TYR A 18 -8.74 -7.29 3.81
CA TYR A 18 -8.29 -7.99 5.01
C TYR A 18 -7.69 -9.35 4.61
N ASN A 19 -6.37 -9.46 4.70
CA ASN A 19 -5.59 -10.59 4.17
C ASN A 19 -5.13 -11.58 5.26
N ARG A 20 -3.82 -11.78 5.43
CA ARG A 20 -3.25 -12.69 6.43
C ARG A 20 -2.56 -11.84 7.48
N GLU A 21 -2.58 -12.28 8.74
CA GLU A 21 -1.87 -11.56 9.80
C GLU A 21 -0.38 -11.45 9.44
N PRO A 22 0.19 -10.23 9.38
CA PRO A 22 1.57 -10.02 8.94
C PRO A 22 2.58 -10.47 10.02
N HIS A 23 2.13 -10.52 11.27
CA HIS A 23 2.94 -10.84 12.45
C HIS A 23 2.16 -11.77 13.40
N PRO A 24 1.85 -13.01 12.97
CA PRO A 24 0.97 -13.93 13.72
C PRO A 24 1.57 -14.41 15.05
N ASP A 25 2.89 -14.32 15.20
CA ASP A 25 3.60 -14.76 16.40
C ASP A 25 3.66 -13.68 17.47
N ASP A 26 3.66 -12.40 17.05
CA ASP A 26 3.80 -11.23 17.93
C ASP A 26 2.53 -10.94 18.74
N TYR A 27 1.37 -11.39 18.27
CA TYR A 27 0.06 -11.07 18.87
C TYR A 27 -0.71 -12.36 19.20
N PRO A 28 -0.78 -12.76 20.49
CA PRO A 28 -1.48 -13.98 20.92
C PRO A 28 -2.95 -14.02 20.51
N ASP A 29 -3.63 -12.87 20.52
CA ASP A 29 -5.05 -12.76 20.18
C ASP A 29 -5.31 -12.72 18.67
N HIS A 30 -4.28 -12.45 17.86
CA HIS A 30 -4.36 -12.30 16.40
C HIS A 30 -3.32 -13.20 15.72
N ARG A 31 -3.39 -14.49 16.07
CA ARG A 31 -2.59 -15.56 15.44
C ARG A 31 -3.01 -15.76 13.99
N ALA A 32 -2.18 -16.51 13.25
CA ALA A 32 -2.52 -16.94 11.90
C ALA A 32 -3.92 -17.60 11.87
N HIS A 33 -4.77 -17.11 10.96
CA HIS A 33 -6.14 -17.60 10.80
C HIS A 33 -6.16 -19.09 10.46
N ARG A 34 -7.00 -19.85 11.15
CA ARG A 34 -7.20 -21.29 10.92
C ARG A 34 -8.56 -21.61 10.29
N SER A 35 -9.46 -20.64 10.22
CA SER A 35 -10.75 -20.74 9.56
C SER A 35 -11.20 -19.40 9.02
N VAL A 36 -12.18 -19.43 8.12
CA VAL A 36 -12.79 -18.21 7.56
C VAL A 36 -13.51 -17.43 8.67
N GLU A 37 -14.21 -18.11 9.57
CA GLU A 37 -14.94 -17.50 10.69
C GLU A 37 -14.02 -16.69 11.61
N GLN A 38 -12.83 -17.22 11.92
CA GLN A 38 -11.83 -16.51 12.71
C GLN A 38 -11.38 -15.22 12.00
N LYS A 39 -11.10 -15.32 10.70
CA LYS A 39 -10.70 -14.17 9.88
C LYS A 39 -11.80 -13.10 9.81
N PHE A 40 -13.06 -13.52 9.70
CA PHE A 40 -14.21 -12.63 9.80
C PHE A 40 -14.30 -11.94 11.17
N GLN A 41 -14.02 -12.66 12.27
CA GLN A 41 -14.02 -12.06 13.59
C GLN A 41 -12.92 -11.00 13.73
N HIS A 42 -11.68 -11.30 13.34
CA HIS A 42 -10.60 -10.32 13.41
C HIS A 42 -10.86 -9.08 12.52
N ALA A 43 -11.44 -9.29 11.32
CA ALA A 43 -11.84 -8.18 10.45
C ALA A 43 -12.94 -7.30 11.08
N ARG A 44 -13.86 -7.88 11.85
CA ARG A 44 -14.86 -7.13 12.63
C ARG A 44 -14.22 -6.36 13.77
N ASP A 45 -13.32 -6.99 14.52
CA ASP A 45 -12.59 -6.35 15.61
C ASP A 45 -11.79 -5.15 15.09
N MET A 46 -11.11 -5.30 13.94
CA MET A 46 -10.43 -4.19 13.25
C MET A 46 -11.40 -3.07 12.88
N ARG A 47 -12.55 -3.40 12.28
CA ARG A 47 -13.58 -2.42 11.90
C ARG A 47 -14.06 -1.64 13.12
N GLU A 48 -14.38 -2.32 14.21
CA GLU A 48 -14.91 -1.71 15.43
C GLU A 48 -13.85 -0.85 16.14
N ARG A 49 -12.60 -1.31 16.16
CA ARG A 49 -11.48 -0.57 16.76
C ARG A 49 -11.14 0.71 16.01
N HIS A 50 -11.16 0.67 14.69
CA HIS A 50 -10.67 1.78 13.86
C HIS A 50 -11.78 2.67 13.29
N ASN A 51 -13.03 2.19 13.26
CA ASN A 51 -14.16 2.87 12.65
C ASN A 51 -13.83 3.42 11.25
N THR A 52 -13.20 2.57 10.44
CA THR A 52 -12.72 2.95 9.11
C THR A 52 -13.90 3.19 8.16
N PRO A 53 -13.89 4.26 7.35
CA PRO A 53 -14.92 4.50 6.34
C PRO A 53 -14.75 3.63 5.09
N ARG A 54 -13.63 2.91 4.98
CA ARG A 54 -13.27 2.11 3.80
C ARG A 54 -14.09 0.82 3.78
N GLN A 55 -14.51 0.39 2.59
CA GLN A 55 -15.14 -0.90 2.42
C GLN A 55 -14.13 -2.01 2.72
N ILE A 56 -14.44 -2.88 3.67
CA ILE A 56 -13.60 -4.03 4.00
C ILE A 56 -14.07 -5.23 3.19
N LEU A 57 -13.18 -5.76 2.37
CA LEU A 57 -13.33 -7.07 1.74
C LEU A 57 -12.40 -8.06 2.45
N ILE A 58 -12.84 -9.30 2.62
CA ILE A 58 -12.06 -10.33 3.32
C ILE A 58 -11.59 -11.31 2.26
N ASP A 59 -10.27 -11.46 2.13
CA ASP A 59 -9.65 -12.43 1.22
C ASP A 59 -9.92 -13.86 1.72
N ASP A 60 -9.73 -14.86 0.87
CA ASP A 60 -9.87 -16.26 1.28
C ASP A 60 -8.83 -16.65 2.35
N LEU A 61 -9.02 -17.83 2.97
CA LEU A 61 -8.16 -18.27 4.06
C LEU A 61 -6.70 -18.41 3.61
N ASP A 62 -6.48 -18.87 2.38
CA ASP A 62 -5.15 -19.07 1.84
C ASP A 62 -4.46 -17.74 1.51
N GLY A 63 -5.22 -16.67 1.23
CA GLY A 63 -4.73 -15.37 0.82
C GLY A 63 -4.48 -15.28 -0.69
N THR A 64 -5.40 -15.79 -1.52
CA THR A 64 -5.26 -15.81 -2.99
C THR A 64 -5.12 -14.42 -3.56
N VAL A 65 -6.00 -13.48 -3.20
CA VAL A 65 -5.91 -12.09 -3.68
C VAL A 65 -4.61 -11.46 -3.18
N HIS A 66 -4.25 -11.67 -1.92
CA HIS A 66 -3.01 -11.15 -1.36
C HIS A 66 -1.78 -11.63 -2.14
N ARG A 67 -1.70 -12.92 -2.50
CA ARG A 67 -0.59 -13.47 -3.29
C ARG A 67 -0.55 -12.91 -4.71
N GLU A 68 -1.68 -12.90 -5.40
CA GLU A 68 -1.77 -12.41 -6.78
C GLU A 68 -1.40 -10.92 -6.89
N TRP A 69 -1.80 -10.14 -5.89
CA TRP A 69 -1.61 -8.69 -5.92
C TRP A 69 -0.30 -8.24 -5.29
N GLY A 70 0.59 -9.12 -4.83
CA GLY A 70 1.99 -8.78 -4.50
C GLY A 70 2.53 -9.32 -3.18
N GLY A 71 1.68 -9.87 -2.31
CA GLY A 71 2.10 -10.63 -1.13
C GLY A 71 2.72 -9.82 0.01
N LEU A 72 2.65 -8.48 -0.04
CA LEU A 72 3.22 -7.60 0.97
C LEU A 72 2.16 -7.14 2.00
N PRO A 73 2.54 -6.99 3.28
CA PRO A 73 1.58 -6.84 4.38
C PRO A 73 0.84 -5.50 4.45
N ASN A 74 1.38 -4.43 3.87
CA ASN A 74 0.81 -3.08 3.96
C ASN A 74 0.98 -2.32 2.64
N MET A 75 0.59 -2.95 1.54
CA MET A 75 0.73 -2.39 0.20
C MET A 75 -0.55 -1.68 -0.28
N THR A 76 -0.40 -0.76 -1.23
CA THR A 76 -1.52 -0.03 -1.84
C THR A 76 -1.40 -0.03 -3.36
N TRP A 77 -2.54 -0.17 -4.03
CA TRP A 77 -2.71 0.01 -5.47
C TRP A 77 -3.74 1.11 -5.70
N ILE A 78 -3.54 1.93 -6.73
CA ILE A 78 -4.55 2.84 -7.26
C ILE A 78 -4.84 2.41 -8.69
N ILE A 79 -6.10 2.09 -8.94
CA ILE A 79 -6.62 1.73 -10.26
C ILE A 79 -7.43 2.93 -10.75
N ASP A 80 -7.11 3.44 -11.94
CA ASP A 80 -7.81 4.60 -12.49
C ASP A 80 -9.20 4.23 -13.04
N HIS A 81 -9.98 5.24 -13.41
CA HIS A 81 -11.31 5.08 -13.99
C HIS A 81 -11.35 4.32 -15.33
N THR A 82 -10.19 4.00 -15.93
CA THR A 82 -10.07 3.18 -17.15
C THR A 82 -9.65 1.74 -16.86
N GLY A 83 -9.46 1.37 -15.58
CA GLY A 83 -9.04 0.04 -15.17
C GLY A 83 -7.53 -0.19 -15.20
N HIS A 84 -6.72 0.86 -15.38
CA HIS A 84 -5.26 0.74 -15.39
C HIS A 84 -4.68 0.99 -14.00
N VAL A 85 -3.57 0.31 -13.70
CA VAL A 85 -2.79 0.56 -12.49
C VAL A 85 -2.06 1.88 -12.66
N ALA A 86 -2.53 2.91 -11.96
CA ALA A 86 -1.91 4.23 -11.98
C ALA A 86 -0.83 4.39 -10.91
N TYR A 87 -0.91 3.63 -9.83
CA TYR A 87 0.09 3.65 -8.76
C TYR A 87 0.14 2.31 -8.04
N LYS A 88 1.34 1.88 -7.67
CA LYS A 88 1.59 0.68 -6.86
C LYS A 88 2.74 0.95 -5.91
N VAL A 89 2.54 0.64 -4.63
CA VAL A 89 3.60 0.75 -3.63
C VAL A 89 3.62 -0.48 -2.72
N GLY A 90 4.82 -0.97 -2.42
CA GLY A 90 5.01 -2.12 -1.51
C GLY A 90 4.77 -1.79 -0.03
N TRP A 91 4.75 -0.51 0.32
CA TRP A 91 4.46 -0.03 1.67
C TRP A 91 3.67 1.27 1.63
N THR A 92 2.54 1.31 2.33
CA THR A 92 1.64 2.45 2.33
C THR A 92 2.21 3.61 3.13
N VAL A 93 2.36 4.75 2.46
CA VAL A 93 2.72 6.05 3.05
C VAL A 93 1.67 7.07 2.63
N ALA A 94 0.97 7.69 3.58
CA ALA A 94 -0.20 8.50 3.30
C ALA A 94 0.09 9.74 2.41
N SER A 95 1.25 10.37 2.56
CA SER A 95 1.67 11.49 1.70
C SER A 95 1.79 11.07 0.23
N ASP A 96 2.43 9.92 0.00
CA ASP A 96 2.70 9.41 -1.35
C ASP A 96 1.40 8.98 -2.03
N ILE A 97 0.47 8.39 -1.26
CA ILE A 97 -0.89 8.11 -1.74
C ILE A 97 -1.63 9.40 -2.09
N ARG A 98 -1.57 10.43 -1.24
CA ARG A 98 -2.23 11.72 -1.51
C ARG A 98 -1.73 12.33 -2.83
N GLN A 99 -0.41 12.39 -3.02
CA GLN A 99 0.19 12.91 -4.25
C GLN A 99 -0.25 12.10 -5.48
N SER A 100 -0.26 10.77 -5.38
CA SER A 100 -0.71 9.90 -6.46
C SER A 100 -2.20 10.08 -6.79
N LEU A 101 -3.05 10.32 -5.79
CA LEU A 101 -4.47 10.59 -6.01
C LEU A 101 -4.71 11.93 -6.72
N GLU A 102 -3.97 12.98 -6.36
CA GLU A 102 -4.02 14.27 -7.04
C GLU A 102 -3.71 14.11 -8.53
N ASP A 103 -2.69 13.33 -8.88
CA ASP A 103 -2.35 13.01 -10.26
C ASP A 103 -3.43 12.18 -10.97
N VAL A 104 -3.97 11.15 -10.32
CA VAL A 104 -5.02 10.29 -10.91
C VAL A 104 -6.29 11.09 -11.21
N VAL A 105 -6.70 11.98 -10.29
CA VAL A 105 -7.86 12.85 -10.48
C VAL A 105 -7.60 13.85 -11.61
N ARG A 106 -6.41 14.45 -11.66
CA ARG A 106 -5.99 15.35 -12.75
C ARG A 106 -6.01 14.64 -14.11
N VAL A 107 -5.46 13.42 -14.20
CA VAL A 107 -5.43 12.62 -15.43
C VAL A 107 -6.84 12.24 -15.89
N ARG A 108 -7.76 11.94 -14.96
CA ARG A 108 -9.17 11.72 -15.28
C ARG A 108 -9.80 12.93 -15.96
N GLU A 109 -9.54 14.12 -15.44
CA GLU A 109 -10.04 15.36 -16.03
C GLU A 109 -9.44 15.64 -17.40
N LEU A 110 -8.13 15.44 -17.56
CA LEU A 110 -7.45 15.58 -18.85
C LEU A 110 -8.01 14.61 -19.89
N LYS A 111 -8.25 13.34 -19.53
CA LYS A 111 -8.87 12.35 -20.42
C LYS A 111 -10.29 12.77 -20.82
N ARG A 112 -11.08 13.33 -19.90
CA ARG A 112 -12.42 13.86 -20.21
C ARG A 112 -12.37 15.00 -21.23
N GLN A 113 -11.53 16.01 -21.00
CA GLN A 113 -11.36 17.15 -21.91
C GLN A 113 -10.81 16.74 -23.28
N ALA A 114 -9.92 15.75 -23.32
CA ALA A 114 -9.40 15.21 -24.57
C ALA A 114 -10.49 14.56 -25.42
N VAL A 115 -11.42 13.82 -24.80
CA VAL A 115 -12.59 13.27 -25.49
C VAL A 115 -13.47 14.38 -26.05
N GLU A 116 -13.74 15.43 -25.28
CA GLU A 116 -14.57 16.57 -25.70
C GLU A 116 -13.95 17.37 -26.85
N SER A 117 -12.62 17.52 -26.84
CA SER A 117 -11.86 18.27 -27.85
C SER A 117 -11.39 17.45 -29.05
N GLY A 118 -11.59 16.12 -29.04
CA GLY A 118 -11.08 15.21 -30.07
C GLY A 118 -9.55 15.05 -30.06
N THR A 119 -8.89 15.36 -28.94
CA THR A 119 -7.43 15.26 -28.77
C THR A 119 -7.04 13.89 -28.19
N ARG A 120 -5.80 13.45 -28.43
CA ARG A 120 -5.26 12.20 -27.84
C ARG A 120 -4.53 12.48 -26.54
N THR A 121 -4.63 11.53 -25.60
CA THR A 121 -3.90 11.51 -24.31
C THR A 121 -3.04 10.26 -24.22
N PRO A 122 -1.86 10.23 -24.88
CA PRO A 122 -0.96 9.08 -24.79
C PRO A 122 -0.48 8.91 -23.34
N PRO A 123 -0.38 7.67 -22.83
CA PRO A 123 0.19 7.43 -21.52
C PRO A 123 1.71 7.67 -21.54
N ASP A 124 2.24 8.12 -20.40
CA ASP A 124 3.65 8.14 -20.08
C ASP A 124 3.94 7.24 -18.87
N TYR A 125 5.16 6.70 -18.81
CA TYR A 125 5.60 5.85 -17.70
C TYR A 125 6.50 6.67 -16.76
N VAL A 126 6.18 6.62 -15.47
CA VAL A 126 6.96 7.26 -14.41
C VAL A 126 7.35 6.19 -13.40
N GLU A 127 8.64 6.15 -13.07
CA GLU A 127 9.19 5.34 -11.99
C GLU A 127 9.80 6.25 -10.94
N THR A 128 9.49 6.02 -9.67
CA THR A 128 9.96 6.86 -8.57
C THR A 128 10.52 5.99 -7.46
N LEU A 129 11.74 6.31 -7.01
CA LEU A 129 12.37 5.69 -5.85
C LEU A 129 12.23 6.63 -4.66
N SER A 130 11.38 6.26 -3.71
CA SER A 130 11.16 7.01 -2.47
C SER A 130 11.96 6.41 -1.32
N PHE A 131 12.49 7.26 -0.44
CA PHE A 131 13.26 6.87 0.73
C PHE A 131 12.49 7.20 2.01
N ARG A 132 12.53 6.27 2.97
CA ARG A 132 11.96 6.48 4.31
C ARG A 132 13.07 6.38 5.35
N ALA A 133 13.01 7.25 6.35
CA ALA A 133 13.87 7.13 7.53
C ALA A 133 13.64 5.77 8.21
N SER A 134 14.71 4.99 8.37
CA SER A 134 14.71 3.76 9.15
C SER A 134 14.88 4.10 10.62
N LEU A 135 14.09 3.46 11.49
CA LEU A 135 14.33 3.49 12.94
C LEU A 135 15.48 2.55 13.34
N ARG A 136 15.91 1.65 12.45
CA ARG A 136 17.07 0.80 12.70
C ARG A 136 18.35 1.63 12.56
N PRO A 137 19.32 1.49 13.49
CA PRO A 137 20.61 2.14 13.37
C PRO A 137 21.27 1.76 12.05
N ALA A 138 22.03 2.70 11.46
CA ALA A 138 22.91 2.36 10.36
C ALA A 138 23.86 1.25 10.81
N ILE A 139 24.01 0.21 9.98
CA ILE A 139 25.07 -0.78 10.18
C ILE A 139 26.38 -0.02 10.04
N LYS A 140 27.13 0.11 11.14
CA LYS A 140 28.46 0.72 11.07
C LYS A 140 29.31 -0.12 10.11
N PRO A 141 30.00 0.49 9.13
CA PRO A 141 30.97 -0.25 8.34
C PRO A 141 31.97 -0.91 9.29
N ALA A 142 32.30 -2.18 9.03
CA ALA A 142 33.33 -2.87 9.80
C ALA A 142 34.61 -2.04 9.71
N GLU A 143 35.21 -1.71 10.85
CA GLU A 143 36.52 -1.06 10.88
C GLU A 143 37.51 -1.99 10.19
N THR A 144 37.99 -1.58 9.02
CA THR A 144 39.09 -2.26 8.35
C THR A 144 40.31 -2.05 9.23
N ALA A 145 40.64 -3.05 10.05
CA ALA A 145 41.90 -3.08 10.78
C ALA A 145 43.03 -3.17 9.77
N VAL A 146 43.56 -2.02 9.35
CA VAL A 146 44.86 -1.95 8.67
C VAL A 146 45.89 -2.19 9.76
N SER A 147 46.33 -3.45 9.92
CA SER A 147 47.54 -3.72 10.69
C SER A 147 48.71 -3.14 9.90
N VAL A 148 49.16 -1.95 10.30
CA VAL A 148 50.49 -1.49 9.94
C VAL A 148 51.45 -2.40 10.71
N GLY A 149 52.01 -3.39 10.01
CA GLY A 149 53.10 -4.18 10.55
C GLY A 149 54.32 -3.29 10.66
N ASP A 150 54.77 -3.02 11.88
CA ASP A 150 56.11 -2.50 12.13
C ASP A 150 57.11 -3.58 11.71
N GLY A 151 57.61 -3.43 10.49
CA GLY A 151 58.81 -4.12 9.99
C GLY A 151 60.04 -3.36 10.46
N SER A 152 61.00 -4.14 10.98
CA SER A 152 62.20 -3.78 11.74
C SER A 152 63.17 -2.79 11.08
#